data_AF-A0A7C7KS33-F1
#
_entry.id   AF-A0A7C7KS33-F1
#
_cell.length_a   1.000
_cell.length_b   1.000
_cell.length_c   1.000
_cell.angle_alpha   90.00
_cell.angle_beta   90.00
_cell.angle_gamma   90.00
#
_symmetry.space_group_name_H-M   'P 1'
#
loop_
_entity.id
_entity.type
_entity.pdbx_description
1 polymer ?
#
loop_
_entity_poly.entity_id
_entity_poly.type
_entity_poly.pdbx_seq_one_letter_code
_entity_poly.pdbx_strand_id
1 'polypeptide(L)'
;MPLKNPRAKGSRVEREVRKIFESAGFEVVRSAGSLGKGDLHVSALGSVQVKARKRFGIYNLFEGADALIIKADGKEPLILLPLKKFLGVWHGR
;
A
#
# COMPACT_ATOMS: atom_id res chain seq x y z
N MET A 1 -1.25 18.57 -25.74
CA MET A 1 -0.39 17.84 -24.78
C MET A 1 -0.76 16.37 -24.83
N PRO A 2 0.16 15.41 -25.00
CA PRO A 2 -0.20 14.00 -25.04
C PRO A 2 -0.73 13.56 -23.67
N LEU A 3 -1.82 12.81 -23.66
CA LEU A 3 -2.41 12.23 -22.45
C LEU A 3 -1.35 11.37 -21.73
N LYS A 4 -0.97 11.78 -20.52
CA LYS A 4 -0.01 11.08 -19.67
C LYS A 4 -0.51 9.65 -19.43
N ASN A 5 0.16 8.65 -20.02
CA ASN A 5 -0.29 7.25 -20.03
C ASN A 5 -0.63 6.74 -18.60
N PRO A 6 -1.91 6.48 -18.27
CA PRO A 6 -2.32 6.08 -16.93
C PRO A 6 -1.63 4.80 -16.43
N ARG A 7 -1.28 3.88 -17.34
CA ARG A 7 -0.55 2.65 -17.00
C ARG A 7 0.86 2.93 -16.49
N ALA A 8 1.54 3.93 -17.08
CA ALA A 8 2.86 4.35 -16.62
C ALA A 8 2.81 4.95 -15.20
N LYS A 9 1.72 5.63 -14.83
CA LYS A 9 1.51 6.13 -13.47
C LYS A 9 1.39 4.97 -12.46
N GLY A 10 0.58 3.96 -12.77
CA GLY A 10 0.40 2.79 -11.89
C GLY A 10 1.73 2.04 -11.67
N SER A 11 2.40 1.69 -12.77
CA SER A 11 3.70 1.00 -12.70
C SER A 11 4.77 1.80 -11.94
N ARG A 12 4.77 3.14 -12.05
CA ARG A 12 5.70 3.98 -11.29
C ARG A 12 5.44 3.89 -9.78
N VAL A 13 4.18 3.97 -9.36
CA VAL A 13 3.81 3.90 -7.93
C VAL A 13 4.07 2.50 -7.37
N GLU A 14 3.73 1.44 -8.11
CA GLU A 14 4.07 0.07 -7.70
C GLU A 14 5.57 -0.10 -7.44
N ARG A 15 6.42 0.44 -8.32
CA ARG A 15 7.88 0.41 -8.16
C ARG A 15 8.34 1.19 -6.93
N GLU A 16 7.73 2.35 -6.66
CA GLU A 16 8.05 3.16 -5.49
C GLU A 16 7.70 2.41 -4.20
N VAL A 17 6.47 1.87 -4.11
CA VAL A 17 6.02 1.08 -2.96
C VAL A 17 6.88 -0.16 -2.76
N ARG A 18 7.19 -0.88 -3.84
CA ARG A 18 8.10 -2.03 -3.82
C ARG A 18 9.45 -1.66 -3.19
N LYS A 19 10.08 -0.57 -3.65
CA LYS A 19 11.37 -0.11 -3.11
C LYS A 19 11.30 0.21 -1.62
N ILE A 20 10.18 0.76 -1.13
CA ILE A 20 10.01 1.07 0.30
C ILE A 20 10.03 -0.22 1.13
N PHE A 21 9.31 -1.26 0.69
CA PHE A 21 9.33 -2.58 1.34
C PHE A 21 10.71 -3.24 1.25
N GLU A 22 11.34 -3.26 0.07
CA GLU A 22 12.67 -3.86 -0.12
C GLU A 22 13.75 -3.16 0.72
N SER A 23 13.66 -1.82 0.86
CA SER A 23 14.58 -1.05 1.71
C SER A 23 14.39 -1.36 3.21
N ALA A 24 13.23 -1.89 3.58
CA ALA A 24 12.94 -2.41 4.91
C ALA A 24 13.26 -3.92 5.03
N GLY A 25 13.94 -4.51 4.06
CA GLY A 25 14.39 -5.92 4.12
C GLY A 25 13.32 -6.94 3.74
N PHE A 26 12.17 -6.52 3.20
CA PHE A 26 11.17 -7.47 2.71
C PHE A 26 11.48 -7.94 1.31
N GLU A 27 11.32 -9.23 1.05
CA GLU A 27 11.26 -9.76 -0.31
C GLU A 27 9.91 -9.39 -0.94
N VAL A 28 9.94 -8.80 -2.13
CA VAL A 28 8.76 -8.36 -2.86
C VAL A 28 8.78 -8.87 -4.29
N VAL A 29 7.73 -9.60 -4.66
CA VAL A 29 7.50 -10.07 -6.03
C VAL A 29 6.39 -9.23 -6.65
N ARG A 30 6.62 -8.74 -7.87
CA ARG A 30 5.53 -8.12 -8.64
C ARG A 30 4.59 -9.22 -9.09
N SER A 31 3.29 -9.01 -8.98
CA SER A 31 2.28 -9.98 -9.40
C SER A 31 2.13 -10.09 -10.92
N ALA A 32 3.16 -9.78 -11.71
CA ALA A 32 3.20 -10.10 -13.13
C ALA A 32 3.31 -11.64 -13.27
N GLY A 33 2.19 -12.33 -13.01
CA GLY A 33 2.07 -13.78 -12.96
C GLY A 33 1.64 -14.38 -11.60
N SER A 34 1.60 -13.63 -10.49
CA SER A 34 1.31 -14.25 -9.16
C SER A 34 -0.19 -14.21 -8.80
N LEU A 35 -0.87 -15.35 -8.98
CA LEU A 35 -2.13 -15.75 -8.32
C LEU A 35 -3.37 -14.85 -8.45
N GLY A 36 -3.29 -13.68 -9.12
CA GLY A 36 -4.43 -12.82 -9.48
C GLY A 36 -5.03 -11.95 -8.37
N LYS A 37 -4.47 -11.94 -7.14
CA LYS A 37 -5.12 -11.32 -5.97
C LYS A 37 -4.70 -9.89 -5.62
N GLY A 38 -3.57 -9.39 -6.14
CA GLY A 38 -3.06 -8.04 -5.82
C GLY A 38 -1.93 -7.59 -6.75
N ASP A 39 -1.45 -6.34 -6.60
CA ASP A 39 -0.42 -5.77 -7.47
C ASP A 39 1.01 -6.21 -7.09
N LEU A 40 1.25 -6.41 -5.79
CA LEU A 40 2.49 -6.90 -5.22
C LEU A 40 2.22 -8.12 -4.33
N HIS A 41 3.21 -8.98 -4.17
CA HIS A 41 3.26 -9.98 -3.11
C HIS A 41 4.47 -9.68 -2.23
N VAL A 42 4.23 -9.44 -0.95
CA VAL A 42 5.25 -9.10 0.04
C VAL A 42 5.38 -10.27 1.01
N SER A 43 6.60 -10.78 1.17
CA SER A 43 6.90 -11.84 2.15
C SER A 43 6.37 -11.47 3.55
N ALA A 44 5.84 -12.46 4.29
CA ALA A 44 5.20 -12.31 5.61
C ALA A 44 3.93 -11.43 5.71
N LEU A 45 3.59 -10.64 4.67
CA LEU A 45 2.37 -9.82 4.62
C LEU A 45 1.33 -10.37 3.62
N GLY A 46 1.77 -11.02 2.55
CA GLY A 46 0.91 -11.60 1.50
C GLY A 46 0.65 -10.66 0.32
N SER A 47 -0.52 -10.80 -0.32
CA SER A 47 -0.90 -10.00 -1.49
C SER A 47 -1.30 -8.57 -1.11
N VAL A 48 -0.68 -7.58 -1.74
CA VAL A 48 -0.87 -6.15 -1.49
C VAL A 48 -1.41 -5.46 -2.74
N GLN A 49 -2.49 -4.71 -2.58
CA GLN A 49 -3.05 -3.85 -3.63
C GLN A 49 -2.52 -2.42 -3.45
N VAL A 50 -2.02 -1.83 -4.53
CA VAL A 50 -1.48 -0.47 -4.58
C VAL A 50 -2.42 0.40 -5.42
N LYS A 51 -3.04 1.40 -4.78
CA LYS A 51 -3.87 2.39 -5.49
C LYS A 51 -3.29 3.79 -5.32
N ALA A 52 -3.05 4.46 -6.43
CA ALA A 52 -2.78 5.89 -6.46
C ALA A 52 -3.93 6.66 -7.08
N ARG A 53 -4.39 7.70 -6.39
CA ARG A 53 -5.43 8.63 -6.85
C ARG A 53 -4.97 10.06 -6.60
N LYS A 54 -5.50 11.02 -7.37
CA LYS A 54 -5.19 12.44 -7.17
C LYS A 54 -5.82 12.97 -5.87
N ARG A 55 -7.01 12.45 -5.54
CA ARG A 55 -7.74 12.73 -4.30
C ARG A 55 -8.26 11.39 -3.78
N PHE A 56 -8.21 11.20 -2.47
CA PHE A 56 -8.75 10.01 -1.82
C PHE A 56 -9.29 10.43 -0.46
N GLY A 57 -10.62 10.40 -0.30
CA GLY A 57 -11.31 11.06 0.83
C GLY A 57 -10.92 10.53 2.21
N ILE A 58 -10.34 9.33 2.29
CA ILE A 58 -9.86 8.73 3.54
C ILE A 58 -8.79 9.59 4.23
N TYR A 59 -8.01 10.38 3.49
CA TYR A 59 -7.01 11.28 4.08
C TYR A 59 -7.63 12.41 4.90
N ASN A 60 -8.90 12.75 4.67
CA ASN A 60 -9.58 13.73 5.50
C ASN A 60 -9.87 13.17 6.90
N LEU A 61 -10.05 11.86 7.04
CA LEU A 61 -10.27 11.22 8.35
C LEU A 61 -9.00 11.16 9.21
N PHE A 62 -7.84 11.52 8.65
CA PHE A 62 -6.56 11.55 9.35
C PHE A 62 -6.34 12.82 10.19
N GLU A 63 -7.26 13.79 10.23
CA GLU A 63 -7.23 15.07 10.99
C GLU A 63 -6.21 15.17 12.16
N GLY A 64 -4.91 15.31 11.85
CA GLY A 64 -3.82 15.38 12.85
C GLY A 64 -3.45 14.06 13.56
N ALA A 65 -4.12 12.94 13.27
CA ALA A 65 -3.81 11.64 13.84
C ALA A 65 -2.69 10.91 13.08
N ASP A 66 -1.90 10.11 13.79
CA ASP A 66 -0.83 9.32 13.16
C ASP A 66 -1.30 8.02 12.48
N ALA A 67 -2.48 7.55 12.87
CA ALA A 67 -3.08 6.30 12.44
C ALA A 67 -4.60 6.43 12.42
N LEU A 68 -5.25 5.74 11.50
CA LEU A 68 -6.70 5.69 11.40
C LEU A 68 -7.17 4.24 11.53
N ILE A 69 -8.04 3.94 12.49
CA ILE A 69 -8.72 2.64 12.59
C ILE A 69 -10.15 2.84 12.10
N ILE A 70 -10.56 2.02 11.13
CA ILE A 70 -11.93 2.02 10.57
C ILE A 70 -12.57 0.65 10.76
N LYS A 71 -13.86 0.63 11.08
CA LYS A 71 -14.61 -0.60 11.27
C LYS A 71 -16.03 -0.42 10.77
N ALA A 72 -16.50 -1.33 9.94
CA ALA A 72 -17.92 -1.46 9.60
C ALA A 72 -18.58 -2.53 10.49
N ASP A 73 -19.90 -2.50 10.59
CA ASP A 73 -20.66 -3.47 11.39
C ASP A 73 -20.45 -4.90 10.88
N GLY A 74 -20.20 -5.82 11.82
CA GLY A 74 -19.88 -7.21 11.51
C GLY A 74 -18.59 -7.45 10.70
N LYS A 75 -17.75 -6.43 10.48
CA LYS A 75 -16.46 -6.57 9.79
C LYS A 75 -15.29 -6.44 10.76
N GLU A 76 -14.17 -7.05 10.37
CA GLU A 76 -12.89 -6.90 11.05
C GLU A 76 -12.42 -5.43 10.97
N PRO A 77 -11.91 -4.85 12.07
CA PRO A 77 -11.31 -3.52 12.03
C PRO A 77 -10.10 -3.48 11.10
N LEU A 78 -9.99 -2.41 10.31
CA LEU A 78 -8.84 -2.15 9.47
C LEU A 78 -8.05 -0.99 10.04
N ILE A 79 -6.73 -1.06 9.93
CA ILE A 79 -5.85 0.04 10.28
C ILE A 79 -5.23 0.64 9.01
N LEU A 80 -5.24 1.97 8.93
CA LEU A 80 -4.51 2.74 7.94
C LEU A 80 -3.34 3.44 8.64
N LEU A 81 -2.13 3.17 8.15
CA LEU A 81 -0.88 3.75 8.63
C LEU A 81 -0.07 4.26 7.44
N PRO A 82 0.69 5.35 7.59
CA PRO A 82 1.76 5.67 6.65
C PRO A 82 2.69 4.45 6.52
N LEU A 83 2.99 4.02 5.30
CA LEU A 83 3.71 2.76 5.04
C LEU A 83 5.03 2.66 5.83
N LYS A 84 5.80 3.75 5.92
CA LYS A 84 7.04 3.77 6.71
C LYS A 84 6.80 3.55 8.21
N LYS A 85 5.72 4.10 8.76
CA LYS A 85 5.34 3.90 10.17
C LYS A 85 4.93 2.45 10.41
N PHE A 86 4.15 1.87 9.51
CA PHE A 86 3.82 0.44 9.55
C PHE A 86 5.08 -0.44 9.58
N LEU A 87 6.04 -0.19 8.68
CA LEU A 87 7.29 -0.96 8.63
C LEU A 87 8.11 -0.81 9.92
N GLY A 88 8.20 0.40 10.48
CA GLY A 88 8.89 0.63 11.76
C GLY A 88 8.28 -0.15 12.93
N VAL A 89 6.95 -0.27 12.98
CA VAL A 89 6.26 -1.07 14.01
C VAL A 89 6.38 -2.57 13.74
N TRP A 90 6.39 -2.98 12.47
CA TRP A 90 6.55 -4.39 12.09
C TRP A 90 7.89 -4.97 12.52
N HIS A 91 8.98 -4.20 12.37
CA HIS A 91 10.31 -4.59 12.86
C HIS A 91 10.45 -4.60 14.38
N GLY A 92 9.45 -4.08 15.11
CA GLY A 92 9.38 -4.12 16.58
C GLY A 92 8.84 -5.44 17.14
N ARG A 93 8.93 -6.54 16.38
CA ARG A 93 8.67 -7.91 16.82
C ARG A 93 9.94 -8.75 16.67
#